data_AF-A0A820QRZ1-F1
#
_entry.id   AF-A0A820QRZ1-F1
#
_cell.length_a   1.000
_cell.length_b   1.000
_cell.length_c   1.000
_cell.angle_alpha   90.00
_cell.angle_beta   90.00
_cell.angle_gamma   90.00
#
_symmetry.space_group_name_H-M   'P 1'
#
loop_
_entity.id
_entity.type
_entity.pdbx_description
1 polymer ?
#
loop_
_entity_poly.entity_id
_entity_poly.type
_entity_poly.pdbx_seq_one_letter_code
_entity_poly.pdbx_strand_id
1 'polypeptide(L)' 'MMIKLFLIILVILQSKAYDTVKRVSNENTRPIIGILSQPTPYDWQKPNGTTYIAASYVKYIEATGAQVVPILY' A
#
# COMPACT_ATOMS: atom_id res chain seq x y z
N MET A 1 14.29 -47.63 -18.03
CA MET A 1 14.51 -46.21 -18.43
C MET A 1 13.21 -45.41 -18.40
N MET A 2 12.09 -45.95 -18.90
CA MET A 2 10.80 -45.23 -18.99
C MET A 2 10.13 -44.88 -17.65
N ILE A 3 10.22 -45.72 -16.62
CA ILE A 3 9.62 -45.45 -15.29
C ILE A 3 10.24 -44.22 -14.59
N LYS A 4 11.56 -44.01 -14.76
CA LYS A 4 12.28 -42.88 -14.14
C LYS A 4 11.85 -41.54 -14.75
N LEU A 5 11.58 -41.53 -16.06
CA LEU A 5 11.12 -40.33 -16.76
C LEU A 5 9.73 -39.91 -16.29
N PHE A 6 8.84 -40.87 -16.04
CA PHE A 6 7.49 -40.62 -15.54
C PHE A 6 7.49 -40.06 -14.11
N LEU A 7 8.36 -40.57 -13.24
CA LEU A 7 8.50 -40.07 -11.86
C LEU A 7 9.02 -38.62 -11.83
N ILE A 8 9.96 -38.27 -12.71
CA ILE A 8 10.49 -36.89 -12.80
C ILE A 8 9.39 -35.92 -13.22
N ILE A 9 8.56 -36.29 -14.20
CA ILE A 9 7.42 -35.46 -14.64
C ILE A 9 6.41 -35.27 -13.51
N LEU A 10 6.11 -36.32 -12.75
CA LEU A 10 5.22 -36.25 -11.59
C LEU A 10 5.75 -35.30 -10.52
N VAL A 11 7.04 -35.32 -10.23
CA VAL A 11 7.69 -34.42 -9.25
C VAL A 11 7.64 -32.97 -9.71
N ILE A 12 7.87 -32.69 -11.00
CA ILE A 12 7.81 -31.32 -11.55
C ILE A 12 6.39 -30.75 -11.47
N LEU A 13 5.35 -31.57 -11.68
CA LEU A 13 3.95 -31.17 -11.54
C LEU A 13 3.58 -30.80 -10.09
N GLN A 14 4.11 -31.52 -9.10
CA GLN A 14 3.84 -31.26 -7.69
C GLN A 14 4.53 -29.97 -7.18
N SER A 15 5.73 -29.66 -7.67
CA SER A 15 6.47 -28.44 -7.27
C SER A 15 5.78 -27.14 -7.68
N LYS A 16 5.11 -27.10 -8.84
CA LYS A 16 4.36 -25.91 -9.31
C LYS A 16 3.14 -25.61 -8.43
N ALA A 17 2.48 -26.65 -7.92
CA ALA A 17 1.33 -26.50 -7.04
C ALA A 17 1.72 -25.93 -5.68
N TYR A 18 2.87 -26.37 -5.13
CA TYR A 18 3.37 -25.91 -3.84
C TYR A 18 3.69 -24.41 -3.81
N ASP A 19 4.25 -23.89 -4.91
CA ASP A 19 4.67 -22.48 -5.03
C ASP A 19 3.48 -21.50 -5.08
N THR A 20 2.31 -21.97 -5.54
CA THR A 20 1.08 -21.17 -5.62
C THR A 20 0.42 -21.01 -4.25
N VAL A 21 0.45 -22.06 -3.42
CA VAL A 21 -0.19 -22.09 -2.09
C VAL A 21 0.60 -21.31 -1.04
N LYS A 22 1.92 -21.16 -1.21
CA LYS A 22 2.79 -20.50 -0.21
C LYS A 22 2.87 -18.97 -0.34
N ARG A 23 2.15 -18.36 -1.27
CA ARG A 23 2.09 -16.89 -1.42
C ARG A 23 1.15 -16.28 -0.39
N VAL A 24 1.56 -16.26 0.87
CA VAL A 24 1.01 -15.30 1.83
C VAL A 24 1.67 -13.97 1.53
N SER A 25 1.04 -13.16 0.66
CA SER A 25 1.48 -11.80 0.38
C SER A 25 1.31 -10.97 1.65
N ASN A 26 2.42 -10.57 2.27
CA ASN A 26 2.44 -9.69 3.45
C ASN A 26 2.19 -8.22 3.05
N GLU A 27 1.35 -8.02 2.03
CA GLU A 27 1.08 -6.73 1.41
C GLU A 27 0.01 -6.00 2.20
N ASN A 28 0.28 -4.73 2.53
CA ASN A 28 -0.71 -3.88 3.14
C ASN A 28 -1.70 -3.38 2.08
N THR A 29 -2.86 -4.03 2.01
CA THR A 29 -3.93 -3.71 1.04
C THR A 29 -4.74 -2.46 1.42
N ARG A 30 -4.53 -1.88 2.61
CA ARG A 30 -5.21 -0.67 3.09
C ARG A 30 -4.19 0.29 3.71
N PRO A 31 -3.30 0.89 2.89
CA PRO A 31 -2.27 1.78 3.40
C PRO A 31 -2.88 3.05 3.99
N ILE A 32 -2.33 3.48 5.12
CA ILE A 32 -2.66 4.75 5.79
C ILE A 32 -1.43 5.64 5.72
N ILE A 33 -1.55 6.80 5.08
CA ILE A 33 -0.44 7.74 4.85
C ILE A 33 -0.67 9.00 5.68
N GLY A 34 0.35 9.38 6.45
CA GLY A 34 0.36 10.62 7.22
C GLY A 34 0.81 11.82 6.38
N ILE A 35 0.09 12.94 6.44
CA ILE A 35 0.49 14.21 5.81
C ILE A 35 0.75 15.26 6.89
N LEU A 36 1.95 15.83 6.92
CA LEU A 36 2.33 16.89 7.84
C LEU A 36 1.61 18.20 7.48
N SER A 37 0.96 18.81 8.48
CA SER A 37 0.38 20.14 8.37
C SER A 37 1.45 21.22 8.38
N GLN A 38 1.20 22.32 7.69
CA GLN A 38 2.09 23.48 7.66
C GLN A 38 1.45 24.66 8.37
N PRO A 39 2.24 25.59 8.95
CA PRO A 39 1.70 26.82 9.50
C PRO A 39 0.91 27.62 8.46
N THR A 40 -0.28 28.07 8.85
CA THR A 40 -1.14 28.91 8.02
C THR A 40 -0.53 30.32 7.90
N PRO A 41 -0.43 30.88 6.68
CA PRO A 41 -0.03 32.27 6.47
C PRO A 41 -0.90 33.22 7.31
N TYR A 42 -0.31 34.31 7.83
CA TYR A 42 -0.99 35.23 8.76
C TYR A 42 -2.36 35.70 8.24
N ASP A 43 -2.44 36.00 6.95
CA ASP A 43 -3.65 36.50 6.29
C ASP A 43 -4.81 35.48 6.25
N TRP A 44 -4.52 34.19 6.48
CA TRP A 44 -5.49 33.08 6.39
C TRP A 44 -5.79 32.43 7.74
N GLN A 45 -5.12 32.88 8.82
CA GLN A 45 -5.20 32.24 10.15
C GLN A 45 -6.60 32.30 10.77
N LYS A 46 -7.39 33.34 10.47
CA LYS A 46 -8.77 33.47 10.95
C LYS A 46 -9.73 33.42 9.77
N PRO A 47 -10.74 32.53 9.76
CA PRO A 47 -11.20 31.64 10.85
C PRO A 47 -10.61 30.22 10.83
N ASN A 48 -9.67 29.90 9.93
CA ASN A 48 -9.36 28.52 9.53
C ASN A 48 -8.33 27.79 10.42
N GLY A 49 -7.72 28.46 11.38
CA GLY A 49 -6.76 27.88 12.31
C GLY A 49 -5.29 28.14 11.93
N THR A 50 -4.40 27.65 12.78
CA THR A 50 -2.95 27.94 12.72
C THR A 50 -2.17 27.02 11.79
N THR A 51 -2.75 25.90 11.36
CA THR A 51 -2.12 24.97 10.41
C THR A 51 -3.09 24.55 9.31
N TYR A 52 -2.54 24.14 8.16
CA TYR A 52 -3.32 23.68 7.02
C TYR A 52 -2.62 22.52 6.28
N ILE A 53 -3.41 21.78 5.51
CA ILE A 53 -2.95 20.82 4.52
C ILE A 53 -3.66 21.16 3.21
N ALA A 54 -2.92 21.32 2.11
CA ALA A 54 -3.54 21.57 0.82
C ALA A 54 -4.33 20.32 0.37
N ALA A 55 -5.59 20.52 -0.03
CA ALA A 55 -6.48 19.44 -0.45
C ALA A 55 -5.96 18.65 -1.68
N SER A 56 -5.06 19.25 -2.47
CA SER A 56 -4.39 18.57 -3.58
C SER A 56 -3.57 17.37 -3.12
N TYR A 57 -2.87 17.46 -1.98
CA TYR A 57 -2.11 16.33 -1.43
C TYR A 57 -3.02 15.19 -0.98
N VAL A 58 -4.13 15.52 -0.32
CA VAL A 58 -5.13 14.54 0.13
C VAL A 58 -5.72 13.82 -1.08
N LYS A 59 -6.21 14.58 -2.08
CA LYS A 59 -6.80 14.02 -3.31
C LYS A 59 -5.82 13.18 -4.11
N TYR A 60 -4.55 13.59 -4.17
CA TYR A 60 -3.50 12.83 -4.86
C TYR A 60 -3.32 11.44 -4.23
N ILE A 61 -3.30 11.36 -2.90
CA ILE A 61 -3.13 10.08 -2.20
C ILE A 61 -4.41 9.24 -2.26
N GLU A 62 -5.57 9.83 -2.03
CA GLU A 62 -6.87 9.13 -2.11
C GLU A 62 -7.14 8.56 -3.50
N ALA A 63 -6.70 9.25 -4.57
CA ALA A 63 -6.80 8.75 -5.95
C ALA A 63 -6.04 7.44 -6.18
N THR A 64 -5.07 7.09 -5.32
CA THR A 64 -4.34 5.81 -5.36
C THR A 64 -5.03 4.68 -4.58
N GLY A 65 -6.13 4.98 -3.88
CA GLY A 65 -6.84 4.03 -3.01
C GLY A 65 -6.30 3.95 -1.57
N ALA A 66 -5.38 4.84 -1.19
CA ALA A 66 -4.85 4.94 0.17
C ALA A 66 -5.73 5.84 1.06
N GLN A 67 -5.64 5.65 2.39
CA GLN A 67 -6.29 6.50 3.38
C GLN A 67 -5.31 7.56 3.90
N VAL A 68 -5.80 8.75 4.25
CA VAL A 68 -4.98 9.87 4.72
C VAL A 68 -5.26 10.18 6.19
N VAL A 69 -4.21 10.45 6.96
CA VAL A 69 -4.28 10.96 8.35
C VAL A 69 -3.46 12.25 8.48
N PRO A 70 -3.99 13.32 9.09
CA PRO A 70 -3.21 14.54 9.33
C PRO A 70 -2.19 14.33 10.46
N ILE A 71 -0.97 14.81 10.26
CA ILE A 71 0.06 14.96 11.30
C ILE A 71 0.15 16.45 11.62
N LEU A 72 -0.19 16.81 12.85
CA LEU A 72 -0.21 18.22 13.28
C LEU A 72 1.21 18.70 13.62
N TYR A 73 1.54 19.93 13.21
CA TYR A 73 2.81 20.61 13.50
C TYR A 73 2.86 21.11 14.94
#